data_AF-A0AA50DLH1-F1
#
_entry.id   AF-A0AA50DLH1-F1
#
_cell.length_a   1.000
_cell.length_b   1.000
_cell.length_c   1.000
_cell.angle_alpha   90.00
_cell.angle_beta   90.00
_cell.angle_gamma   90.00
#
_symmetry.space_group_name_H-M   'P 1'
#
loop_
_entity.id
_entity.type
_entity.pdbx_description
1 polymer ?
#
loop_
_entity_poly.entity_id
_entity_poly.type
_entity_poly.pdbx_seq_one_letter_code
_entity_poly.pdbx_strand_id
1 'polypeptide(L)' 'MKITVTFEDTGIEEEHDFDAKPRAGELVTLVREGKGADYIVITEPDPDHTHDNGRGGFPTTATVRPA' A
#
# COMPACT_ATOMS: atom_id res chain seq x y z
N MET A 1 -11.34 2.60 -2.54
CA MET A 1 -10.28 3.54 -2.98
C MET A 1 -9.10 2.73 -3.46
N LYS A 2 -8.68 2.93 -4.71
CA LYS A 2 -7.57 2.17 -5.28
C LYS A 2 -6.24 2.70 -4.75
N ILE A 3 -5.47 1.82 -4.11
CA ILE A 3 -4.16 2.11 -3.56
C ILE A 3 -3.22 1.02 -4.06
N THR A 4 -2.07 1.42 -4.58
CA THR A 4 -1.02 0.50 -4.96
C THR A 4 -0.31 0.04 -3.69
N VAL A 5 -0.41 -1.24 -3.38
CA VAL A 5 0.26 -1.84 -2.23
C VAL A 5 1.54 -2.50 -2.69
N THR A 6 2.66 -2.06 -2.15
CA THR A 6 3.96 -2.72 -2.31
C THR A 6 4.17 -3.69 -1.16
N PHE A 7 4.31 -4.97 -1.47
CA PHE A 7 4.64 -6.00 -0.47
C PHE A 7 6.14 -6.00 -0.23
N GLU A 8 6.59 -5.69 1.00
CA GLU A 8 8.00 -5.66 1.37
C GLU A 8 8.68 -7.03 1.18
N ASP A 9 7.96 -8.10 1.50
CA ASP A 9 8.46 -9.48 1.43
C ASP A 9 8.83 -9.91 -0.01
N THR A 10 8.01 -9.51 -0.99
CA THR A 10 8.15 -9.96 -2.38
C THR A 10 8.59 -8.85 -3.34
N GLY A 11 8.54 -7.59 -2.93
CA GLY A 11 8.73 -6.41 -3.80
C GLY A 11 7.66 -6.25 -4.88
N ILE A 12 6.53 -6.96 -4.75
CA ILE A 12 5.45 -6.93 -5.75
C ILE A 12 4.55 -5.75 -5.43
N GLU A 13 4.10 -5.04 -6.46
CA GLU A 13 3.10 -3.97 -6.35
C GLU A 13 1.76 -4.47 -6.88
N GLU A 14 0.71 -4.41 -6.05
CA GLU A 14 -0.66 -4.77 -6.46
C GLU A 14 -1.64 -3.65 -6.09
N GLU A 15 -2.56 -3.34 -6.99
CA GLU A 15 -3.61 -2.36 -6.71
C GLU A 15 -4.76 -3.03 -5.95
N HIS A 16 -5.03 -2.55 -4.74
CA HIS A 16 -6.14 -3.00 -3.92
C HIS A 16 -7.15 -1.88 -3.71
N ASP A 17 -8.43 -2.26 -3.60
CA ASP A 17 -9.46 -1.32 -3.20
C ASP A 17 -9.61 -1.33 -1.68
N PHE A 18 -9.43 -0.17 -1.07
CA PHE A 18 -9.58 0.05 0.37
C PHE A 18 -10.82 0.90 0.67
N ASP A 19 -11.54 0.61 1.73
CA ASP A 19 -12.66 1.46 2.16
C ASP A 19 -12.18 2.82 2.73
N ALA A 20 -10.97 2.86 3.28
CA ALA A 20 -10.37 4.04 3.89
C ALA A 20 -8.86 4.12 3.62
N LYS A 21 -8.26 5.29 3.85
CA LYS A 21 -6.82 5.48 3.70
C LYS A 21 -6.08 4.68 4.80
N PRO A 22 -5.27 3.67 4.45
CA PRO A 22 -4.52 2.87 5.41
C PRO A 22 -3.44 3.73 6.08
N ARG A 23 -3.22 3.53 7.38
CA ARG A 23 -2.20 4.24 8.17
C ARG A 23 -1.02 3.33 8.52
N ALA A 24 0.16 3.90 8.72
CA ALA A 24 1.32 3.13 9.16
C ALA A 24 1.05 2.53 10.55
N GLY A 25 1.39 1.25 10.71
CA GLY A 25 1.08 0.43 11.87
C GLY A 25 -0.33 -0.16 11.87
N GLU A 26 -1.17 0.16 10.88
CA GLU A 26 -2.50 -0.43 10.73
C GLU A 26 -2.39 -1.84 10.13
N LEU A 27 -3.23 -2.75 10.62
CA LEU A 27 -3.32 -4.12 10.12
C LEU A 27 -4.47 -4.18 9.11
N VAL A 28 -4.12 -4.48 7.86
CA VAL A 28 -5.03 -4.55 6.71
C VAL A 28 -5.08 -5.96 6.17
N THR A 29 -6.28 -6.45 5.86
CA THR A 29 -6.46 -7.76 5.24
C THR A 29 -6.50 -7.59 3.72
N LEU A 30 -5.50 -8.11 3.02
CA LEU A 30 -5.41 -8.07 1.56
C LEU A 30 -5.72 -9.44 0.97
N VAL A 31 -6.60 -9.46 -0.03
CA VAL A 31 -6.94 -10.69 -0.76
C VAL A 31 -5.95 -10.88 -1.90
N ARG A 32 -5.01 -11.81 -1.73
CA ARG A 32 -4.07 -12.25 -2.78
C ARG A 32 -4.45 -13.66 -3.21
N GLU A 33 -4.59 -13.87 -4.51
CA GLU A 33 -4.96 -15.19 -5.09
C GLU A 33 -6.20 -15.83 -4.44
N GLY A 34 -7.19 -15.02 -4.06
CA GLY A 34 -8.41 -15.48 -3.39
C GLY A 34 -8.25 -15.89 -1.92
N LYS A 35 -7.07 -15.68 -1.33
CA LYS A 35 -6.80 -15.86 0.10
C LYS A 35 -6.62 -14.50 0.76
N GLY A 36 -7.44 -14.21 1.76
CA GLY A 36 -7.22 -13.07 2.65
C GLY A 36 -6.01 -13.36 3.54
N ALA A 37 -5.01 -12.49 3.49
CA ALA A 37 -3.87 -12.50 4.40
C ALA A 37 -3.75 -11.14 5.07
N ASP A 38 -3.32 -11.16 6.33
CA ASP A 38 -3.16 -9.97 7.15
C ASP A 38 -1.77 -9.38 6.96
N TYR A 39 -1.73 -8.08 6.69
CA TYR A 39 -0.50 -7.34 6.49
C TYR A 39 -0.51 -6.07 7.35
N ILE A 40 0.66 -5.67 7.81
CA ILE A 40 0.86 -4.43 8.55
C ILE A 40 1.38 -3.39 7.56
N VAL A 41 0.69 -2.25 7.49
CA VAL A 41 1.10 -1.10 6.69
C VAL A 41 2.33 -0.47 7.35
N ILE A 42 3.39 -0.31 6.58
CA ILE A 42 4.67 0.26 7.02
C ILE A 42 4.77 1.72 6.60
N THR A 43 4.38 2.02 5.36
CA THR A 43 4.47 3.36 4.78
C THR A 43 3.06 3.84 4.45
N GLU A 44 2.70 5.01 4.95
CA GLU A 44 1.45 5.67 4.58
C GLU A 44 1.52 6.17 3.13
N PRO A 45 0.41 6.13 2.38
CA PRO A 45 0.32 6.81 1.09
C PRO A 45 0.36 8.31 1.35
N ASP A 46 1.55 8.91 1.31
CA ASP A 46 1.75 10.31 1.60
C ASP A 46 1.45 11.16 0.35
N PRO A 47 0.51 12.12 0.40
CA PRO A 47 0.29 13.04 -0.72
C PRO A 47 1.45 14.02 -0.94
N ASP A 48 2.38 14.17 0.01
CA ASP A 48 3.47 15.15 -0.04
C ASP A 48 4.85 14.48 -0.11
N HIS A 49 5.10 13.72 -1.18
CA HIS A 49 6.48 13.37 -1.53
C HIS A 49 7.11 14.55 -2.29
N THR A 50 7.46 15.61 -1.55
CA THR A 50 8.40 16.64 -1.97
C THR A 50 9.81 16.04 -2.01
N HIS A 51 10.11 15.17 -2.99
CA HIS A 51 11.45 15.02 -3.55
C HIS A 51 11.40 14.09 -4.78
N ASP A 52 11.82 14.67 -5.91
CA ASP A 52 12.25 14.03 -7.16
C ASP A 52 11.22 13.43 -8.16
N ASN A 53 10.81 14.31 -9.08
CA ASN A 53 10.82 14.10 -10.54
C ASN A 53 10.32 12.76 -11.12
N GLY A 54 9.00 12.64 -11.28
CA GLY A 54 8.36 11.65 -12.16
C GLY A 54 6.98 12.10 -12.61
N ARG A 55 6.68 12.01 -13.91
CA ARG A 55 5.57 12.65 -14.63
C ARG A 55 4.19 11.97 -14.47
N GLY A 56 3.80 11.52 -13.28
CA GLY A 56 2.52 10.86 -13.02
C GLY A 56 2.03 11.10 -11.61
N GLY A 57 0.79 11.53 -11.44
CA GLY A 57 0.24 12.11 -10.21
C GLY A 57 0.36 11.25 -8.95
N PHE A 58 0.41 11.95 -7.81
CA PHE A 58 0.17 11.53 -6.41
C PHE A 58 0.56 10.08 -6.05
N PRO A 59 1.55 9.85 -5.17
CA PRO A 59 1.84 8.51 -4.68
C PRO A 59 0.72 8.04 -3.74
N THR A 60 -0.30 7.37 -4.29
CA THR A 60 -1.23 6.51 -3.54
C THR A 60 -0.62 5.12 -3.38
N THR A 61 0.65 5.06 -2.98
CA THR A 61 1.38 3.81 -2.75
C THR A 61 1.51 3.58 -1.25
N ALA A 62 1.15 2.39 -0.77
CA ALA A 62 1.34 1.96 0.61
C ALA A 62 2.27 0.75 0.63
N THR A 63 3.23 0.70 1.53
CA THR A 63 4.07 -0.51 1.70
C THR A 63 3.51 -1.34 2.83
N VAL A 64 3.42 -2.66 2.65
CA VAL A 64 2.93 -3.58 3.69
C VAL A 64 3.90 -4.75 3.88
N ARG A 65 3.91 -5.30 5.10
CA ARG A 65 4.63 -6.54 5.43
C ARG A 65 3.68 -7.57 6.06
N PRO A 66 3.94 -8.88 5.95
CA PRO A 66 3.15 -9.89 6.64
C PRO A 66 3.15 -9.65 8.16
N ALA A 67 1.99 -9.82 8.80
CA ALA A 67 1.80 -9.66 10.24
C ALA A 67 2.40 -10.81 11.07
#